data_AF-X1M4N5-F1
#
_entry.id   AF-X1M4N5-F1
#
_cell.length_a   1.000
_cell.length_b   1.000
_cell.length_c   1.000
_cell.angle_alpha   90.00
_cell.angle_beta   90.00
_cell.angle_gamma   90.00
#
_symmetry.space_group_name_H-M   'P 1'
#
loop_
_entity.id
_entity.type
_entity.pdbx_description
1 polymer ?
#
loop_
_entity_poly.entity_id
_entity_poly.type
_entity_poly.pdbx_seq_one_letter_code
_entity_poly.pdbx_strand_id
1 'polypeptide(L)'
;DINGAGPYTPYLIEPTRNVFERVDDWWGNEIFGQLAPKYVMVLVFIGPGPQQSAFDEGTIDWADGFLAGAYQYVMTHPDVETWDKMNPEGHVFCTAGPAFMIPNIASTEHPELAEPWLRQAVAYAIDLDRIIYVCQEGLTPPASASYIKPETALGDQYIDY
;
A
#
# COMPACT_ATOMS: atom_id res chain seq x y z
N ASP A 1 -24.92 -17.24 -4.15
CA ASP A 1 -24.09 -17.28 -5.37
C ASP A 1 -23.55 -15.91 -5.70
N ILE A 2 -22.24 -15.82 -5.85
CA ILE A 2 -21.57 -14.61 -6.34
C ILE A 2 -21.54 -14.72 -7.87
N ASN A 3 -22.21 -13.79 -8.55
CA ASN A 3 -22.24 -13.72 -10.01
C ASN A 3 -21.31 -12.58 -10.47
N GLY A 4 -20.06 -12.93 -10.75
CA GLY A 4 -19.02 -12.01 -11.21
C GLY A 4 -18.52 -12.36 -12.61
N ALA A 5 -17.94 -11.38 -13.31
CA ALA A 5 -17.37 -11.56 -14.64
C ALA A 5 -15.84 -11.73 -14.64
N GLY A 6 -15.22 -11.83 -13.45
CA GLY A 6 -13.78 -11.90 -13.27
C GLY A 6 -13.20 -13.32 -13.43
N PRO A 7 -11.87 -13.45 -13.48
CA PRO A 7 -11.19 -14.73 -13.68
C PRO A 7 -11.16 -15.66 -12.47
N TYR A 8 -11.66 -15.23 -11.32
CA TYR A 8 -11.70 -16.02 -10.09
C TYR A 8 -13.06 -15.90 -9.39
N THR A 9 -13.44 -16.94 -8.66
CA THR A 9 -14.61 -16.97 -7.78
C THR A 9 -14.21 -17.36 -6.35
N PRO A 10 -14.89 -16.88 -5.30
CA PRO A 10 -14.64 -17.34 -3.93
C PRO A 10 -14.83 -18.85 -3.78
N TYR A 11 -13.82 -19.52 -3.26
CA TYR A 11 -13.81 -20.95 -2.95
C TYR A 11 -13.94 -21.20 -1.43
N LEU A 12 -13.25 -20.38 -0.63
CA LEU A 12 -13.29 -20.43 0.84
C LEU A 12 -13.13 -19.04 1.41
N ILE A 13 -13.96 -18.66 2.38
CA ILE A 13 -13.90 -17.36 3.07
C ILE A 13 -13.92 -17.61 4.57
N GLU A 14 -12.82 -17.32 5.26
CA GLU A 14 -12.62 -17.56 6.68
C GLU A 14 -11.95 -16.34 7.34
N PRO A 15 -12.04 -16.18 8.67
CA PRO A 15 -11.43 -15.04 9.36
C PRO A 15 -9.91 -14.90 9.16
N THR A 16 -9.20 -15.99 8.90
CA THR A 16 -7.74 -16.03 8.80
C THR A 16 -7.23 -16.16 7.36
N ARG A 17 -8.10 -16.54 6.40
CA ARG A 17 -7.73 -16.70 5.00
C ARG A 17 -8.94 -16.67 4.08
N ASN A 18 -8.71 -16.17 2.88
CA ASN A 18 -9.69 -16.18 1.79
C ASN A 18 -9.04 -16.82 0.57
N VAL A 19 -9.72 -17.80 -0.03
CA VAL A 19 -9.23 -18.53 -1.20
C VAL A 19 -10.17 -18.28 -2.36
N PHE A 20 -9.58 -17.91 -3.49
CA PHE A 20 -10.26 -17.71 -4.75
C PHE A 20 -9.77 -18.77 -5.75
N GLU A 21 -10.70 -19.45 -6.43
CA GLU A 21 -10.38 -20.44 -7.46
C GLU A 21 -10.58 -19.84 -8.84
N ARG A 22 -9.63 -20.10 -9.74
CA ARG A 22 -9.67 -19.64 -11.14
C ARG A 22 -10.83 -20.29 -11.88
N VAL A 23 -11.58 -19.48 -12.61
CA VAL A 23 -12.63 -19.90 -13.54
C VAL A 23 -11.97 -20.37 -14.84
N ASP A 24 -11.88 -21.69 -15.04
CA ASP A 24 -11.10 -22.26 -16.16
C ASP A 24 -11.70 -21.95 -17.54
N ASP A 25 -13.02 -21.73 -17.61
CA ASP A 25 -13.77 -21.32 -18.80
C ASP A 25 -14.07 -19.81 -18.84
N TRP A 26 -13.29 -19.00 -18.11
CA TRP A 26 -13.45 -17.54 -18.10
C TRP A 26 -13.38 -16.95 -19.52
N TRP A 27 -14.39 -16.17 -19.89
CA TRP A 27 -14.52 -15.55 -21.21
C TRP A 27 -13.28 -14.74 -21.65
N GLY A 28 -12.55 -14.15 -20.70
CA GLY A 28 -11.36 -13.35 -20.97
C GLY A 28 -10.14 -14.16 -21.39
N ASN A 29 -10.14 -15.49 -21.25
CA ASN A 29 -9.01 -16.36 -21.64
C ASN A 29 -8.67 -16.24 -23.13
N GLU A 30 -9.66 -16.04 -24.01
CA GLU A 30 -9.44 -15.85 -25.45
C GLU A 30 -8.76 -14.53 -25.80
N ILE A 31 -8.82 -13.54 -24.89
CA ILE A 31 -8.30 -12.18 -25.10
C ILE A 31 -6.97 -11.98 -24.38
N PHE A 32 -6.90 -12.41 -23.12
CA PHE A 32 -5.77 -12.14 -22.21
C PHE A 32 -4.90 -13.37 -21.93
N GLY A 33 -5.32 -14.55 -22.37
CA GLY A 33 -4.75 -15.83 -21.95
C GLY A 33 -5.26 -16.28 -20.58
N GLN A 34 -5.00 -17.53 -20.24
CA GLN A 34 -5.38 -18.09 -18.95
C GLN A 34 -4.39 -17.65 -17.86
N LEU A 35 -4.91 -17.13 -16.75
CA LEU A 35 -4.08 -16.71 -15.61
C LEU A 35 -3.37 -17.93 -15.01
N ALA A 36 -2.09 -17.82 -14.65
CA ALA A 36 -1.30 -18.97 -14.24
C ALA A 36 -1.77 -19.66 -12.95
N PRO A 37 -2.06 -18.95 -11.83
CA PRO A 37 -2.46 -19.60 -10.58
C PRO A 37 -3.85 -20.23 -10.69
N LYS A 38 -4.01 -21.45 -10.20
CA LYS A 38 -5.34 -22.06 -10.03
C LYS A 38 -6.06 -21.52 -8.79
N TYR A 39 -5.30 -21.19 -7.75
CA TYR A 39 -5.80 -20.60 -6.52
C TYR A 39 -5.02 -19.34 -6.18
N VAL A 40 -5.74 -18.33 -5.69
CA VAL A 40 -5.16 -17.15 -5.06
C VAL A 40 -5.64 -17.15 -3.62
N MET A 41 -4.70 -17.17 -2.67
CA MET A 41 -5.00 -17.14 -1.24
C MET A 41 -4.55 -15.82 -0.64
N VAL A 42 -5.45 -15.15 0.06
CA VAL A 42 -5.16 -13.97 0.86
C VAL A 42 -5.15 -14.38 2.32
N LEU A 43 -3.98 -14.35 2.95
CA LEU A 43 -3.82 -14.60 4.38
C LEU A 43 -4.08 -13.31 5.17
N VAL A 44 -4.75 -13.45 6.31
CA VAL A 44 -5.05 -12.33 7.21
C VAL A 44 -4.09 -12.38 8.40
N PHE A 45 -3.22 -11.39 8.50
CA PHE A 45 -2.29 -11.22 9.60
C PHE A 45 -2.71 -10.08 10.53
N ILE A 46 -2.44 -10.23 11.83
CA ILE A 46 -2.62 -9.16 12.81
C ILE A 46 -1.26 -8.50 13.03
N GLY A 47 -1.03 -7.39 12.31
CA GLY A 47 0.20 -6.61 12.36
C GLY A 47 1.31 -7.11 11.41
N PRO A 48 2.40 -6.32 11.29
CA PRO A 48 3.42 -6.54 10.26
C PRO A 48 4.39 -7.70 10.58
N GLY A 49 4.65 -7.98 11.86
CA GLY A 49 5.61 -9.01 12.27
C GLY A 49 5.24 -10.42 11.76
N PRO A 50 4.02 -10.93 12.05
CA PRO A 50 3.59 -12.24 11.56
C PRO A 50 3.58 -12.35 10.03
N GLN A 51 3.26 -11.27 9.32
CA GLN A 51 3.31 -11.24 7.86
C GLN A 51 4.74 -11.37 7.35
N GLN A 52 5.68 -10.63 7.94
CA GLN A 52 7.09 -10.70 7.56
C GLN A 52 7.68 -12.10 7.81
N SER A 53 7.38 -12.72 8.96
CA SER A 53 7.81 -14.11 9.22
C SER A 53 7.23 -15.10 8.20
N ALA A 54 5.97 -14.94 7.79
CA ALA A 54 5.38 -15.78 6.76
C ALA A 54 6.03 -15.58 5.38
N PHE A 55 6.53 -14.36 5.09
CA PHE A 55 7.31 -14.10 3.88
C PHE A 55 8.69 -14.76 3.94
N ASP A 56 9.40 -14.62 5.07
CA ASP A 56 10.71 -15.25 5.31
C ASP A 56 10.64 -16.78 5.18
N GLU A 57 9.54 -17.39 5.63
CA GLU A 57 9.31 -18.83 5.57
C GLU A 57 8.85 -19.32 4.18
N GLY A 58 8.62 -18.41 3.22
CA GLY A 58 8.07 -18.74 1.90
C GLY A 58 6.61 -19.19 1.93
N THR A 59 5.87 -18.85 2.99
CA THR A 59 4.43 -19.13 3.10
C THR A 59 3.59 -18.17 2.25
N ILE A 60 4.09 -16.96 2.01
CA ILE A 60 3.48 -15.99 1.08
C ILE A 60 4.45 -15.68 -0.06
N ASP A 61 3.94 -15.72 -1.29
CA ASP A 61 4.72 -15.41 -2.50
C ASP A 61 4.72 -13.90 -2.83
N TRP A 62 3.69 -13.18 -2.37
CA TRP A 62 3.48 -11.76 -2.65
C TRP A 62 2.98 -11.02 -1.41
N ALA A 63 3.73 -10.00 -0.98
CA ALA A 63 3.41 -9.13 0.15
C ALA A 63 3.08 -7.70 -0.31
N ASP A 64 1.92 -7.18 0.08
CA ASP A 64 1.50 -5.77 -0.08
C ASP A 64 1.34 -5.05 1.28
N GLY A 65 1.65 -5.74 2.37
CA GLY A 65 1.59 -5.16 3.72
C GLY A 65 2.88 -4.43 4.08
N PHE A 66 2.80 -3.53 5.04
CA PHE A 66 3.98 -2.87 5.61
C PHE A 66 4.91 -3.91 6.23
N LEU A 67 6.16 -3.96 5.76
CA LEU A 67 7.23 -4.73 6.37
C LEU A 67 8.10 -3.76 7.18
N ALA A 68 8.37 -4.10 8.43
CA ALA A 68 9.20 -3.26 9.27
C ALA A 68 10.63 -3.26 8.73
N GLY A 69 11.15 -2.07 8.46
CA GLY A 69 12.46 -1.91 7.84
C GLY A 69 12.54 -2.42 6.40
N ALA A 70 11.50 -2.17 5.60
CA ALA A 70 11.35 -2.73 4.26
C ALA A 70 12.53 -2.41 3.33
N TYR A 71 13.16 -1.23 3.42
CA TYR A 71 14.32 -0.93 2.58
C TYR A 71 15.50 -1.83 2.95
N GLN A 72 15.86 -1.86 4.23
CA GLN A 72 16.94 -2.71 4.73
C GLN A 72 16.67 -4.20 4.46
N TYR A 73 15.43 -4.63 4.63
CA TYR A 73 14.98 -6.00 4.39
C TYR A 73 15.24 -6.41 2.93
N VAL A 74 14.75 -5.64 1.96
CA VAL A 74 14.90 -5.93 0.52
C VAL A 74 16.36 -5.89 0.09
N MET A 75 17.16 -4.97 0.65
CA MET A 75 18.60 -4.88 0.33
C MET A 75 19.42 -6.05 0.88
N THR A 76 18.95 -6.72 1.94
CA THR A 76 19.66 -7.83 2.58
C THR A 76 19.17 -9.22 2.16
N HIS A 77 18.01 -9.30 1.51
CA HIS A 77 17.44 -10.55 1.00
C HIS A 77 17.56 -10.58 -0.54
N PRO A 78 18.53 -11.32 -1.11
CA PRO A 78 18.79 -11.32 -2.55
C PRO A 78 17.66 -11.97 -3.37
N ASP A 79 16.85 -12.80 -2.74
CA ASP A 79 15.70 -13.53 -3.29
C ASP A 79 14.38 -12.73 -3.25
N VAL A 80 14.36 -11.58 -2.59
CA VAL A 80 13.19 -10.69 -2.53
C VAL A 80 13.29 -9.62 -3.60
N GLU A 81 12.26 -9.52 -4.44
CA GLU A 81 12.14 -8.49 -5.47
C GLU A 81 11.13 -7.41 -5.10
N THR A 82 11.37 -6.20 -5.63
CA THR A 82 10.48 -5.04 -5.51
C THR A 82 10.33 -4.36 -6.86
N TRP A 83 9.56 -3.27 -6.92
CA TRP A 83 9.28 -2.59 -8.18
C TRP A 83 10.54 -2.04 -8.86
N ASP A 84 11.40 -1.36 -8.10
CA ASP A 84 12.66 -0.78 -8.62
C ASP A 84 13.79 -0.93 -7.60
N LYS A 85 14.20 -2.19 -7.35
CA LYS A 85 15.25 -2.53 -6.36
C LYS A 85 16.59 -1.82 -6.60
N MET A 86 16.85 -1.39 -7.84
CA MET A 86 18.11 -0.76 -8.26
C MET A 86 18.04 0.78 -8.29
N ASN A 87 16.94 1.38 -7.80
CA ASN A 87 16.77 2.82 -7.80
C ASN A 87 17.87 3.51 -6.95
N PRO A 88 18.64 4.45 -7.52
CA PRO A 88 19.76 5.09 -6.82
C PRO A 88 19.33 6.00 -5.65
N GLU A 89 18.06 6.41 -5.61
CA GLU A 89 17.48 7.24 -4.55
C GLU A 89 16.79 6.41 -3.46
N GLY A 90 16.78 5.08 -3.60
CA GLY A 90 16.17 4.17 -2.63
C GLY A 90 14.64 4.05 -2.74
N HIS A 91 14.03 4.60 -3.80
CA HIS A 91 12.60 4.48 -4.10
C HIS A 91 12.24 3.10 -4.68
N VAL A 92 12.39 2.05 -3.87
CA VAL A 92 12.23 0.65 -4.31
C VAL A 92 10.76 0.22 -4.51
N PHE A 93 9.81 1.03 -4.01
CA PHE A 93 8.37 0.81 -4.15
C PHE A 93 7.70 1.94 -4.95
N CYS A 94 6.57 1.63 -5.58
CA CYS A 94 5.72 2.64 -6.21
C CYS A 94 4.89 3.40 -5.17
N THR A 95 4.88 4.73 -5.26
CA THR A 95 3.94 5.58 -4.50
C THR A 95 2.51 5.35 -4.98
N ALA A 96 1.67 4.75 -4.14
CA ALA A 96 0.25 4.50 -4.44
C ALA A 96 -0.61 5.78 -4.38
N GLY A 97 -0.27 6.71 -3.48
CA GLY A 97 -0.97 7.98 -3.32
C GLY A 97 -0.66 8.67 -1.99
N PRO A 98 -1.16 9.90 -1.78
CA PRO A 98 -0.94 10.64 -0.55
C PRO A 98 -1.74 10.05 0.62
N ALA A 99 -1.10 9.96 1.78
CA ALA A 99 -1.75 9.65 3.05
C ALA A 99 -2.21 10.94 3.74
N PHE A 100 -3.44 10.94 4.26
CA PHE A 100 -4.03 12.11 4.90
C PHE A 100 -4.47 11.82 6.32
N MET A 101 -4.22 12.77 7.21
CA MET A 101 -5.00 12.91 8.42
C MET A 101 -6.23 13.75 8.10
N ILE A 102 -7.43 13.17 8.24
CA ILE A 102 -8.70 13.81 7.91
C ILE A 102 -9.41 14.21 9.22
N PRO A 103 -9.47 15.49 9.58
CA PRO A 103 -10.18 15.94 10.77
C PRO A 103 -11.69 15.69 10.62
N ASN A 104 -12.34 15.21 11.69
CA ASN A 104 -13.79 15.03 11.71
C ASN A 104 -14.51 16.38 11.92
N ILE A 105 -14.64 17.17 10.85
CA ILE A 105 -15.25 18.50 10.88
C ILE A 105 -16.76 18.50 11.18
N ALA A 106 -17.41 17.33 11.16
CA ALA A 106 -18.84 17.19 11.45
C ALA A 106 -19.11 16.67 12.88
N SER A 107 -18.06 16.53 13.70
CA SER A 107 -18.20 16.07 15.07
C SER A 107 -19.05 17.03 15.91
N THR A 108 -20.06 16.51 16.58
CA THR A 108 -20.87 17.27 17.55
C THR A 108 -20.25 17.26 18.95
N GLU A 109 -19.41 16.25 19.25
CA GLU A 109 -18.66 16.15 20.52
C GLU A 109 -17.40 17.02 20.52
N HIS A 110 -16.81 17.22 19.34
CA HIS A 110 -15.57 18.00 19.12
C HIS A 110 -15.76 19.04 18.01
N PRO A 111 -16.63 20.05 18.20
CA PRO A 111 -16.90 21.07 17.18
C PRO A 111 -15.66 21.89 16.81
N GLU A 112 -14.67 22.00 17.70
CA GLU A 112 -13.41 22.70 17.46
C GLU A 112 -12.62 22.13 16.27
N LEU A 113 -12.82 20.86 15.90
CA LEU A 113 -12.16 20.24 14.73
C LEU A 113 -12.61 20.89 13.41
N ALA A 114 -13.77 21.56 13.40
CA ALA A 114 -14.27 22.32 12.26
C ALA A 114 -13.58 23.68 12.10
N GLU A 115 -12.79 24.14 13.08
CA GLU A 115 -12.12 25.43 13.03
C GLU A 115 -10.89 25.41 12.10
N PRO A 116 -10.81 26.31 11.09
CA PRO A 116 -9.68 26.36 10.17
C PRO A 116 -8.33 26.59 10.86
N TRP A 117 -8.30 27.44 11.88
CA TRP A 117 -7.07 27.76 12.61
C TRP A 117 -6.50 26.53 13.32
N LEU A 118 -7.37 25.65 13.86
CA LEU A 118 -6.94 24.45 14.56
C LEU A 118 -6.35 23.46 13.56
N ARG A 119 -7.02 23.24 12.42
CA ARG A 119 -6.50 22.35 11.36
C ARG A 119 -5.14 22.82 10.82
N GLN A 120 -4.97 24.12 10.64
CA GLN A 120 -3.68 24.69 10.25
C GLN A 120 -2.63 24.48 11.35
N ALA A 121 -2.94 24.78 12.61
CA ALA A 121 -2.02 24.58 13.72
C ALA A 121 -1.56 23.11 13.82
N VAL A 122 -2.48 22.16 13.66
CA VAL A 122 -2.14 20.74 13.65
C VAL A 122 -1.27 20.37 12.43
N ALA A 123 -1.57 20.88 11.24
CA ALA A 123 -0.76 20.62 10.05
C ALA A 123 0.71 21.07 10.24
N TYR A 124 0.94 22.23 10.86
CA TYR A 124 2.28 22.72 11.20
C TYR A 124 2.93 22.00 12.39
N ALA A 125 2.15 21.28 13.21
CA ALA A 125 2.66 20.52 14.35
C ALA A 125 3.12 19.10 13.99
N ILE A 126 2.80 18.62 12.78
CA ILE A 126 3.24 17.31 12.30
C ILE A 126 4.69 17.39 11.82
N ASP A 127 5.55 16.58 12.43
CA ASP A 127 6.93 16.37 11.99
C ASP A 127 6.95 15.32 10.86
N LEU A 128 6.77 15.79 9.62
CA LEU A 128 6.74 14.93 8.42
C LEU A 128 8.07 14.22 8.20
N ASP A 129 9.20 14.91 8.41
CA ASP A 129 10.53 14.33 8.24
C ASP A 129 10.75 13.16 9.19
N ARG A 130 10.33 13.29 10.45
CA ARG A 130 10.41 12.19 11.40
C ARG A 130 9.56 11.00 10.97
N ILE A 131 8.36 11.22 10.44
CA ILE A 131 7.52 10.13 9.91
C ILE A 131 8.23 9.44 8.74
N ILE A 132 8.74 10.20 7.78
CA ILE A 132 9.37 9.68 6.56
C ILE A 132 10.66 8.93 6.89
N TYR A 133 11.59 9.57 7.59
CA TYR A 133 12.94 9.02 7.75
C TYR A 133 13.07 8.05 8.91
N VAL A 134 12.27 8.18 9.98
CA VAL A 134 12.34 7.27 11.13
C VAL A 134 11.36 6.12 11.00
N CYS A 135 10.11 6.37 10.57
CA CYS A 135 9.09 5.33 10.51
C CYS A 135 9.06 4.59 9.15
N GLN A 136 9.41 5.27 8.05
CA GLN A 136 9.33 4.73 6.68
C GLN A 136 10.70 4.55 6.01
N GLU A 137 11.81 4.72 6.73
CA GLU A 137 13.18 4.61 6.20
C GLU A 137 13.49 5.50 4.98
N GLY A 138 12.75 6.59 4.79
CA GLY A 138 12.89 7.45 3.62
C GLY A 138 12.29 6.88 2.33
N LEU A 139 11.53 5.78 2.39
CA LEU A 139 10.91 5.14 1.22
C LEU A 139 9.85 5.99 0.52
N THR A 140 9.32 7.00 1.21
CA THR A 140 8.21 7.81 0.73
C THR A 140 8.61 9.29 0.66
N PRO A 141 8.40 9.97 -0.47
CA PRO A 141 8.59 11.41 -0.54
C PRO A 141 7.52 12.15 0.27
N PRO A 142 7.78 13.40 0.70
CA PRO A 142 6.80 14.21 1.40
C PRO A 142 5.60 14.54 0.51
N ALA A 143 4.40 14.49 1.08
CA ALA A 143 3.18 14.86 0.37
C ALA A 143 3.11 16.39 0.18
N SER A 144 2.67 16.83 -1.00
CA SER A 144 2.40 18.25 -1.26
C SER A 144 1.06 18.69 -0.69
N ALA A 145 1.02 19.90 -0.13
CA ALA A 145 -0.22 20.54 0.33
C ALA A 145 -1.21 20.85 -0.81
N SER A 146 -0.77 20.79 -2.08
CA SER A 146 -1.63 20.90 -3.26
C SER A 146 -2.35 19.61 -3.63
N TYR A 147 -2.03 18.49 -2.95
CA TYR A 147 -2.50 17.14 -3.24
C TYR A 147 -2.05 16.56 -4.58
N ILE A 148 -1.14 17.23 -5.28
CA ILE A 148 -0.53 16.74 -6.52
C ILE A 148 0.59 15.76 -6.16
N LYS A 149 0.62 14.62 -6.87
CA LYS A 149 1.68 13.62 -6.72
C LYS A 149 3.01 14.18 -7.25
N PRO A 150 4.08 14.24 -6.43
CA PRO A 150 5.35 14.85 -6.82
C PRO A 150 6.01 14.17 -8.01
N GLU A 151 5.91 12.85 -8.12
CA GLU A 151 6.63 12.05 -9.13
C GLU A 151 5.91 12.00 -10.49
N THR A 152 5.20 13.06 -10.85
CA THR A 152 4.48 13.15 -12.13
C THR A 152 4.96 14.38 -12.90
N ALA A 153 4.80 14.38 -14.23
CA ALA A 153 5.09 15.56 -15.06
C ALA A 153 4.30 16.81 -14.62
N LEU A 154 3.17 16.63 -13.90
CA LEU A 154 2.42 17.72 -13.28
C LEU A 154 3.05 18.18 -11.96
N GLY A 155 3.64 17.26 -11.18
CA GLY A 155 4.39 17.59 -9.97
C GLY A 155 5.54 18.55 -10.26
N ASP A 156 6.37 18.23 -11.25
CA ASP A 156 7.51 19.06 -11.69
C ASP A 156 7.10 20.47 -12.16
N GLN A 157 5.85 20.65 -12.59
CA GLN A 157 5.35 21.93 -13.10
C GLN A 157 4.68 22.79 -12.02
N TYR A 158 4.05 22.16 -11.03
CA TYR A 158 3.10 22.84 -10.14
C TYR A 158 3.44 22.73 -8.64
N ILE A 159 4.55 22.11 -8.28
CA ILE A 159 5.00 21.99 -6.89
C ILE A 159 6.38 22.63 -6.76
N ASP A 160 6.50 23.60 -5.84
CA ASP A 160 7.79 24.09 -5.37
C ASP A 160 8.28 23.12 -4.28
N TYR A 161 9.47 22.51 -4.47
CA TYR A 161 10.10 21.58 -3.51
C TYR A 161 10.75 22.30 -2.33
#